data_AF-A0A1G6UM32-F1
#
_entry.id   AF-A0A1G6UM32-F1
#
_cell.length_a   1.000
_cell.length_b   1.000
_cell.length_c   1.000
_cell.angle_alpha   90.00
_cell.angle_beta   90.00
_cell.angle_gamma   90.00
#
_symmetry.space_group_name_H-M   'P 1'
#
loop_
_entity.id
_entity.type
_entity.pdbx_description
1 polymer ?
#
loop_
_entity_poly.entity_id
_entity_poly.type
_entity_poly.pdbx_seq_one_letter_code
_entity_poly.pdbx_strand_id
1 'polypeptide(L)'
;MEGTKHVQVYAQHRHHDPAFIIGNAEGLRALIRALETALETGCGHATVFPSDGEGYDVLIKKLEPLEEKLFESLEMPYTEQYGPQNSHCYYEHRSDDPAAPHPIHSVFHR
;
A
#
# COMPACT_ATOMS: atom_id res chain seq x y z
N MET A 1 8.62 26.65 -0.73
CA MET A 1 8.57 25.20 -1.07
C MET A 1 7.46 24.99 -2.09
N GLU A 2 7.64 25.55 -3.28
CA GLU A 2 6.67 25.47 -4.37
C GLU A 2 7.26 24.47 -5.38
N GLY A 3 6.48 23.49 -5.84
CA GLY A 3 6.91 22.48 -6.82
C GLY A 3 7.27 21.08 -6.30
N THR A 4 7.42 20.87 -4.98
CA THR A 4 7.74 19.53 -4.43
C THR A 4 6.48 18.81 -3.95
N LYS A 5 6.27 17.58 -4.43
CA LYS A 5 5.13 16.71 -4.11
C LYS A 5 5.28 16.04 -2.75
N HIS A 6 5.14 16.80 -1.66
CA HIS A 6 5.30 16.25 -0.32
C HIS A 6 4.13 15.36 0.07
N VAL A 7 4.41 14.12 0.43
CA VAL A 7 3.45 13.13 0.95
C VAL A 7 4.17 12.23 1.95
N GLN A 8 3.50 11.94 3.06
CA GLN A 8 3.84 10.87 3.98
C GLN A 8 2.62 9.96 4.12
N VAL A 9 2.80 8.67 3.89
CA VAL A 9 1.77 7.64 4.05
C VAL A 9 2.11 6.81 5.28
N TYR A 10 1.18 6.74 6.21
CA TYR A 10 1.30 5.98 7.44
C TYR A 10 0.26 4.86 7.39
N ALA A 11 0.75 3.62 7.37
CA ALA A 11 -0.10 2.43 7.44
C ALA A 11 -0.78 2.33 8.82
N GLN A 12 -1.82 1.49 8.91
CA GLN A 12 -2.50 1.22 10.17
C GLN A 12 -1.52 0.59 11.15
N HIS A 13 -1.54 1.01 12.42
CA HIS A 13 -0.68 0.38 13.40
C HIS A 13 -1.13 -1.05 13.69
N ARG A 14 -2.43 -1.23 13.99
CA ARG A 14 -3.10 -2.50 14.25
C ARG A 14 -4.54 -2.46 13.72
N HIS A 15 -5.27 -3.56 13.89
CA HIS A 15 -6.70 -3.63 13.55
C HIS A 15 -7.49 -2.46 14.16
N HIS A 16 -8.34 -1.85 13.34
CA HIS A 16 -9.20 -0.70 13.68
C HIS A 16 -8.48 0.64 13.94
N ASP A 17 -7.14 0.69 13.89
CA ASP A 17 -6.42 1.96 13.96
C ASP A 17 -6.52 2.71 12.62
N PRO A 18 -6.50 4.06 12.63
CA PRO A 18 -6.50 4.84 11.40
C PRO A 18 -5.17 4.68 10.64
N ALA A 19 -5.25 4.73 9.31
CA ALA A 19 -4.12 5.08 8.45
C ALA A 19 -4.14 6.59 8.17
N PHE A 20 -2.99 7.18 7.87
CA PHE A 20 -2.89 8.61 7.60
C PHE A 20 -2.18 8.87 6.28
N ILE A 21 -2.69 9.84 5.52
CA ILE A 21 -2.00 10.42 4.38
C ILE A 21 -1.89 11.92 4.66
N ILE A 22 -0.66 12.42 4.75
CA ILE A 22 -0.37 13.83 5.00
C ILE A 22 0.43 14.34 3.82
N GLY A 23 -0.02 15.41 3.17
CA GLY A 23 0.71 15.97 2.04
C GLY A 23 0.33 17.41 1.76
N ASN A 24 1.16 18.09 0.97
CA ASN A 24 0.81 19.40 0.44
C ASN A 24 -0.14 19.25 -0.77
N ALA A 25 -0.68 20.37 -1.26
CA ALA A 25 -1.67 20.34 -2.33
C ALA A 25 -1.16 19.73 -3.64
N GLU A 26 0.14 19.83 -3.94
CA GLU A 26 0.73 19.21 -5.13
C GLU A 26 0.90 17.70 -4.99
N GLY A 27 1.38 17.24 -3.83
CA GLY A 27 1.52 15.82 -3.49
C GLY A 27 0.18 15.10 -3.47
N LEU A 28 -0.83 15.67 -2.79
CA LEU A 28 -2.18 15.07 -2.76
C LEU A 28 -2.81 15.00 -4.15
N ARG A 29 -2.64 16.03 -5.00
CA ARG A 29 -3.09 15.97 -6.40
C ARG A 29 -2.34 14.92 -7.21
N ALA A 30 -1.08 14.64 -6.91
CA ALA A 30 -0.34 13.56 -7.57
C ALA A 30 -0.90 12.19 -7.20
N LEU A 31 -1.25 11.97 -5.92
CA LEU A 31 -1.92 10.74 -5.50
C LEU A 31 -3.30 10.57 -6.14
N ILE A 32 -4.10 11.64 -6.23
CA ILE A 32 -5.42 11.60 -6.89
C ILE A 32 -5.28 11.14 -8.34
N ARG A 33 -4.35 11.75 -9.11
CA ARG A 33 -4.12 11.34 -10.51
C ARG A 33 -3.66 9.89 -10.63
N ALA A 34 -2.85 9.41 -9.69
CA ALA A 34 -2.43 8.01 -9.67
C ALA A 34 -3.59 7.06 -9.37
N LEU A 35 -4.50 7.42 -8.45
CA LEU A 35 -5.74 6.68 -8.20
C LEU A 35 -6.65 6.66 -9.43
N GLU A 36 -6.87 7.81 -10.06
CA GLU A 36 -7.65 7.92 -11.30
C GLU A 36 -7.06 7.03 -12.40
N THR A 37 -5.74 7.07 -12.60
CA THR A 37 -5.05 6.20 -13.56
C THR A 37 -5.24 4.72 -13.24
N ALA A 38 -5.16 4.33 -11.96
CA ALA A 38 -5.39 2.95 -11.55
C ALA A 38 -6.83 2.50 -11.78
N LEU A 39 -7.80 3.40 -11.58
CA LEU A 39 -9.20 3.13 -11.86
C LEU A 39 -9.46 2.85 -13.34
N GLU A 40 -8.80 3.59 -14.23
CA GLU A 40 -8.93 3.45 -15.68
C GLU A 40 -8.14 2.27 -16.27
N THR A 41 -6.92 2.05 -15.79
CA THR A 41 -5.95 1.16 -16.45
C THR A 41 -5.61 -0.10 -15.66
N GLY A 42 -6.02 -0.17 -14.39
CA GLY A 42 -5.70 -1.27 -13.49
C GLY A 42 -4.48 -1.00 -12.59
N CYS A 43 -3.59 -0.07 -12.96
CA CYS A 43 -2.40 0.28 -12.18
C CYS A 43 -2.17 1.80 -12.16
N GLY A 44 -1.64 2.32 -11.06
CA GLY A 44 -1.31 3.73 -10.91
C GLY A 44 -0.04 3.90 -10.09
N HIS A 45 0.63 5.02 -10.29
CA HIS A 45 1.91 5.30 -9.65
C HIS A 45 2.10 6.80 -9.44
N ALA A 46 2.63 7.17 -8.27
CA ALA A 46 3.09 8.53 -7.99
C ALA A 46 4.43 8.52 -7.26
N THR A 47 5.43 9.22 -7.82
CA THR A 47 6.64 9.60 -7.09
C THR A 47 6.37 10.85 -6.26
N VAL A 48 6.62 10.74 -4.95
CA VAL A 48 6.36 11.75 -3.92
C VAL A 48 7.53 11.81 -2.93
N PHE A 49 7.53 12.79 -2.03
CA PHE A 49 8.66 13.08 -1.15
C PHE A 49 8.21 13.13 0.33
N PRO A 50 8.86 12.39 1.25
CA PRO A 50 8.65 12.53 2.68
C PRO A 50 9.32 13.81 3.19
N SER A 51 9.25 14.04 4.50
CA SER A 51 9.83 15.23 5.14
C SER A 51 11.36 15.29 5.06
N ASP A 52 12.03 14.18 4.80
CA ASP A 52 13.49 14.10 4.59
C ASP A 52 13.91 14.39 3.13
N GLY A 53 12.95 14.47 2.20
CA GLY A 53 13.19 14.74 0.79
C GLY A 53 13.68 13.54 -0.03
N GLU A 54 13.75 12.34 0.54
CA GLU A 54 14.12 11.12 -0.19
C GLU A 54 12.92 10.61 -0.99
N GLY A 55 12.93 10.81 -2.31
CA GLY A 55 11.80 10.45 -3.17
C GLY A 55 11.44 8.96 -3.06
N TYR A 56 10.14 8.66 -2.96
CA TYR A 56 9.61 7.30 -2.96
C TYR A 56 8.37 7.18 -3.84
N ASP A 57 8.04 5.95 -4.17
CA ASP A 57 6.91 5.63 -5.03
C ASP A 57 5.72 5.09 -4.24
N VAL A 58 4.55 5.66 -4.49
CA VAL A 58 3.26 5.09 -4.10
C VAL A 58 2.72 4.31 -5.29
N LEU A 59 2.58 3.01 -5.13
CA LEU A 59 2.05 2.09 -6.14
C LEU A 59 0.59 1.74 -5.82
N ILE A 60 -0.26 1.76 -6.83
CA ILE A 60 -1.71 1.53 -6.69
C ILE A 60 -2.10 0.44 -7.68
N LYS A 61 -2.79 -0.58 -7.19
CA LYS A 61 -3.36 -1.66 -7.99
C LYS A 61 -4.87 -1.69 -7.82
N LYS A 62 -5.61 -1.62 -8.93
CA LYS A 62 -7.02 -2.00 -8.95
C LYS A 62 -7.11 -3.50 -9.22
N LEU A 63 -7.74 -4.23 -8.32
CA LEU A 63 -8.10 -5.63 -8.51
C LEU A 63 -9.48 -5.71 -9.18
N GLU A 64 -9.64 -6.67 -10.08
CA GLU A 64 -10.92 -6.99 -10.68
C GLU A 64 -11.76 -7.89 -9.76
N PRO A 65 -13.09 -7.94 -9.91
CA PRO A 65 -13.96 -8.79 -9.07
C PRO A 65 -13.57 -10.28 -9.05
N LEU A 66 -13.01 -10.80 -10.15
CA LEU A 66 -12.51 -12.18 -10.25
C LEU A 66 -11.25 -12.44 -9.41
N GLU A 67 -10.59 -11.38 -8.91
CA GLU A 67 -9.37 -11.43 -8.11
C GLU A 67 -9.66 -11.32 -6.59
N GLU A 68 -10.91 -11.52 -6.15
CA GLU A 68 -11.29 -11.46 -4.72
C GLU A 68 -10.45 -12.41 -3.85
N LYS A 69 -10.23 -13.64 -4.31
CA LYS A 69 -9.36 -14.60 -3.61
C LYS A 69 -7.90 -14.14 -3.48
N LEU A 70 -7.41 -13.37 -4.47
CA LEU A 70 -6.08 -12.78 -4.38
C LEU A 70 -6.09 -11.70 -3.30
N PHE A 71 -7.10 -10.84 -3.24
CA PHE A 71 -7.24 -9.81 -2.21
C PHE A 71 -7.26 -10.41 -0.80
N GLU A 72 -8.06 -11.46 -0.59
CA GLU A 72 -8.15 -12.19 0.69
C GLU A 72 -6.84 -12.87 1.08
N SER A 73 -6.02 -13.24 0.10
CA SER A 73 -4.70 -13.76 0.39
C SER A 73 -3.76 -12.66 0.88
N LEU A 74 -3.82 -11.40 0.44
CA LEU A 74 -2.74 -10.43 0.71
C LEU A 74 -2.36 -10.26 2.19
N GLU A 75 -1.07 -9.96 2.42
CA GLU A 75 -0.54 -9.52 3.72
C GLU A 75 -1.40 -8.42 4.35
N MET A 76 -1.68 -8.53 5.65
CA MET A 76 -2.39 -7.46 6.36
C MET A 76 -1.52 -6.20 6.43
N PRO A 77 -2.09 -5.01 6.25
CA PRO A 77 -1.34 -3.76 6.13
C PRO A 77 -0.91 -3.18 7.49
N TYR A 78 -0.82 -3.99 8.54
CA TYR A 78 -0.55 -3.53 9.91
C TYR A 78 0.95 -3.45 10.20
N THR A 79 1.40 -2.35 10.82
CA THR A 79 2.81 -2.20 11.23
C THR A 79 3.15 -2.96 12.52
N GLU A 80 2.20 -3.10 13.44
CA GLU A 80 2.31 -3.94 14.63
C GLU A 80 1.72 -5.31 14.32
N GLN A 81 2.46 -6.36 14.68
CA GLN A 81 2.10 -7.71 14.31
C GLN A 81 2.47 -8.67 15.44
N TYR A 82 1.53 -9.55 15.81
CA TYR A 82 1.72 -10.58 16.83
C TYR A 82 1.83 -11.96 16.17
N GLY A 83 2.92 -12.68 16.46
CA GLY A 83 3.23 -14.02 15.96
C GLY A 83 4.57 -14.54 16.53
N PRO A 84 4.92 -15.82 16.37
CA PRO A 84 6.16 -16.40 16.88
C PRO A 84 7.44 -15.82 16.20
N GLN A 85 7.28 -15.11 15.08
CA GLN A 85 8.36 -14.45 14.36
C GLN A 85 7.86 -13.12 13.78
N ASN A 86 8.55 -12.03 14.10
CA ASN A 86 8.23 -10.69 13.58
C ASN A 86 8.93 -10.51 12.22
N SER A 87 8.20 -10.75 11.13
CA SER A 87 8.70 -10.59 9.75
C SER A 87 8.17 -9.33 9.07
N HIS A 88 7.47 -8.46 9.78
CA HIS A 88 6.68 -7.36 9.20
C HIS A 88 5.54 -7.79 8.26
N CYS A 89 5.12 -9.06 8.29
CA CYS A 89 3.91 -9.57 7.60
C CYS A 89 2.93 -10.28 8.59
N TYR A 90 1.78 -9.66 8.90
CA TYR A 90 0.76 -10.24 9.80
C TYR A 90 -0.24 -11.00 8.96
N TYR A 91 -0.47 -12.25 9.34
CA TYR A 91 -1.40 -13.13 8.67
C TYR A 91 -2.34 -13.74 9.69
N GLU A 92 -3.61 -13.37 9.59
CA GLU A 92 -4.67 -13.88 10.47
C GLU A 92 -5.10 -15.31 10.07
N HIS A 93 -4.83 -15.70 8.82
CA HIS A 93 -5.15 -17.02 8.27
C HIS A 93 -3.92 -17.94 8.25
N ARG A 94 -3.84 -18.78 9.29
CA ARG A 94 -3.10 -20.04 9.51
C ARG A 94 -1.91 -20.43 8.60
N SER A 95 -0.83 -20.83 9.28
CA SER A 95 0.51 -21.21 8.78
C SER A 95 0.63 -22.59 8.08
N ASP A 96 -0.46 -23.28 7.78
CA ASP A 96 -0.50 -24.60 7.13
C ASP A 96 -1.08 -24.58 5.71
N ASP A 97 -1.45 -23.40 5.19
CA ASP A 97 -1.98 -23.25 3.83
C ASP A 97 -0.86 -23.02 2.79
N PRO A 98 -0.65 -23.93 1.81
CA PRO A 98 0.29 -23.70 0.71
C PRO A 98 -0.15 -22.58 -0.26
N ALA A 99 -1.36 -22.03 -0.11
CA ALA A 99 -1.84 -20.81 -0.76
C ALA A 99 -1.65 -19.54 0.11
N ALA A 100 -0.99 -19.66 1.27
CA ALA A 100 -0.60 -18.52 2.10
C ALA A 100 0.30 -17.52 1.33
N PRO A 101 0.31 -16.25 1.71
CA PRO A 101 0.24 -15.22 0.70
C PRO A 101 1.56 -14.80 0.09
N HIS A 102 1.42 -14.18 -1.07
CA HIS A 102 2.51 -13.50 -1.73
C HIS A 102 2.70 -12.09 -1.13
N PRO A 103 3.93 -11.69 -0.84
CA PRO A 103 4.20 -10.37 -0.27
C PRO A 103 3.72 -9.26 -1.20
N ILE A 104 3.24 -8.13 -0.67
CA ILE A 104 2.52 -7.11 -1.45
C ILE A 104 3.25 -6.65 -2.72
N HIS A 105 4.58 -6.69 -2.74
CA HIS A 105 5.40 -6.35 -3.91
C HIS A 105 5.18 -7.32 -5.10
N SER A 106 4.83 -8.58 -4.87
CA SER A 106 4.61 -9.57 -5.93
C SER A 106 3.43 -9.22 -6.84
N VAL A 107 2.44 -8.48 -6.33
CA VAL A 107 1.26 -8.06 -7.10
C VAL A 107 1.63 -7.01 -8.16
N PHE A 108 2.74 -6.30 -7.95
CA PHE A 108 3.23 -5.26 -8.86
C PHE A 108 4.23 -5.78 -9.89
N HIS A 109 4.69 -7.04 -9.77
CA HIS A 109 5.61 -7.68 -10.70
C HIS A 109 4.86 -8.74 -11.51
N ARG A 110 4.63 -8.50 -12.80
CA ARG A 110 4.25 -9.52 -13.80
C ARG A 110 5.46 -9.90 -14.63
#